data_AF-A0A5D4RMV2-F1
#
_entry.id   AF-A0A5D4RMV2-F1
#
_cell.length_a   1.000
_cell.length_b   1.000
_cell.length_c   1.000
_cell.angle_alpha   90.00
_cell.angle_beta   90.00
_cell.angle_gamma   90.00
#
_symmetry.space_group_name_H-M   'P 1'
#
loop_
_entity.id
_entity.type
_entity.pdbx_description
1 polymer ?
#
loop_
_entity_poly.entity_id
_entity_poly.type
_entity_poly.pdbx_seq_one_letter_code
_entity_poly.pdbx_strand_id
1 'polypeptide(L)'
;MNQEMKRYLPEKVPDHLFTQNKLNRMGLTTTSEHVAYVSYPEQKREYKLFDINNTRKRKQQKGFSLGEKDLTVEKILEERKRELDVRRSQLG
;
A
#
# COMPACT_ATOMS: atom_id res chain seq x y z
N MET A 1 17.46 -23.08 -10.30
CA MET A 1 17.79 -22.34 -9.06
C MET A 1 16.47 -21.88 -8.45
N ASN A 2 15.98 -22.56 -7.41
CA ASN A 2 14.79 -22.12 -6.68
C ASN A 2 15.18 -20.89 -5.86
N GLN A 3 14.96 -19.69 -6.39
CA GLN A 3 15.03 -18.48 -5.59
C GLN A 3 13.87 -18.53 -4.60
N GLU A 4 14.13 -19.05 -3.40
CA GLU A 4 13.18 -18.98 -2.29
C GLU A 4 12.89 -17.52 -1.98
N MET A 5 11.80 -17.00 -2.54
CA MET A 5 11.34 -15.65 -2.26
C MET A 5 11.06 -15.51 -0.77
N LYS A 6 11.61 -14.45 -0.17
CA LYS A 6 11.52 -14.20 1.27
C LYS A 6 10.05 -14.14 1.70
N ARG A 7 9.73 -14.81 2.80
CA ARG A 7 8.41 -14.76 3.44
C ARG A 7 8.51 -13.97 4.73
N TYR A 8 7.64 -12.99 4.88
CA TYR A 8 7.54 -12.16 6.06
C TYR A 8 6.22 -12.42 6.80
N LEU A 9 6.25 -12.26 8.11
CA LEU A 9 5.04 -12.05 8.89
C LEU A 9 4.59 -10.60 8.76
N PRO A 10 3.30 -10.27 8.97
CA PRO A 10 2.77 -8.92 8.79
C PRO A 10 3.51 -7.87 9.63
N GLU A 11 3.98 -8.26 10.82
CA GLU A 11 4.72 -7.41 11.76
C GLU A 11 6.21 -7.21 11.39
N LYS A 12 6.72 -8.04 10.50
CA LYS A 12 8.12 -8.05 10.05
C LYS A 12 8.27 -7.59 8.60
N VAL A 13 7.19 -7.16 7.95
CA VAL A 13 7.24 -6.61 6.60
C VAL A 13 7.98 -5.27 6.65
N PRO A 14 9.07 -5.10 5.88
CA PRO A 14 9.76 -3.82 5.76
C PRO A 14 8.86 -2.72 5.21
N ASP A 15 9.06 -1.46 5.63
CA ASP A 15 8.23 -0.31 5.26
C ASP A 15 8.19 0.02 3.77
N HIS A 16 9.13 -0.50 2.99
CA HIS A 16 9.20 -0.32 1.53
C HIS A 16 8.45 -1.41 0.76
N LEU A 17 7.95 -2.46 1.44
CA LEU A 17 7.26 -3.58 0.81
C LEU A 17 5.75 -3.49 1.01
N PHE A 18 5.01 -3.52 -0.09
CA PHE A 18 3.56 -3.39 -0.09
C PHE A 18 2.89 -4.45 -0.94
N THR A 19 1.66 -4.82 -0.55
CA THR A 19 0.81 -5.66 -1.40
C THR A 19 0.28 -4.86 -2.59
N GLN A 20 -0.04 -5.56 -3.68
CA GLN A 20 -0.57 -4.92 -4.89
C GLN A 20 -1.83 -4.09 -4.61
N ASN A 21 -2.71 -4.55 -3.72
CA ASN A 21 -3.91 -3.81 -3.33
C ASN A 21 -3.55 -2.46 -2.68
N LYS A 22 -2.53 -2.43 -1.82
CA LYS A 22 -2.09 -1.19 -1.16
C LYS A 22 -1.41 -0.25 -2.16
N LEU A 23 -0.61 -0.76 -3.09
CA LEU A 23 -0.04 0.03 -4.18
C LEU A 23 -1.13 0.64 -5.07
N ASN A 24 -2.13 -0.15 -5.47
CA ASN A 24 -3.26 0.33 -6.27
C ASN A 24 -4.03 1.45 -5.56
N ARG A 25 -4.25 1.33 -4.25
CA ARG A 25 -4.87 2.40 -3.43
C ARG A 25 -4.03 3.67 -3.36
N MET A 26 -2.71 3.56 -3.46
CA MET A 26 -1.78 4.69 -3.55
C MET A 26 -1.65 5.27 -4.97
N GLY A 27 -2.39 4.73 -5.95
CA GLY A 27 -2.24 5.12 -7.36
C GLY A 27 -0.90 4.67 -7.97
N LEU A 28 -0.22 3.72 -7.33
CA LEU A 28 1.03 3.13 -7.79
C LEU A 28 0.75 1.81 -8.51
N THR A 29 1.51 1.55 -9.58
CA THR A 29 1.48 0.28 -10.29
C THR A 29 2.88 -0.33 -10.29
N THR A 30 2.95 -1.63 -10.07
CA THR A 30 4.21 -2.38 -10.00
C THR A 30 4.83 -2.44 -11.39
N THR A 31 6.11 -2.11 -11.52
CA THR A 31 6.86 -2.26 -12.78
C THR A 31 7.69 -3.53 -12.82
N SER A 32 7.84 -4.19 -11.66
CA SER A 32 8.67 -5.36 -11.48
C SER A 32 7.87 -6.49 -10.83
N GLU A 33 8.45 -7.69 -10.87
CA GLU A 33 7.91 -8.85 -10.19
C GLU A 33 7.91 -8.67 -8.66
N HIS A 34 7.11 -9.48 -8.00
CA HIS A 34 7.03 -9.53 -6.55
C HIS A 34 8.36 -9.99 -5.96
N VAL A 35 8.83 -9.31 -4.91
CA VAL A 35 10.15 -9.56 -4.30
C VAL A 35 10.07 -10.45 -3.06
N ALA A 36 8.87 -10.57 -2.49
CA ALA A 36 8.62 -11.32 -1.26
C ALA A 36 7.15 -11.72 -1.15
N TYR A 37 6.84 -12.51 -0.12
CA TYR A 37 5.49 -12.83 0.30
C TYR A 37 5.27 -12.39 1.74
N VAL A 38 4.04 -11.99 2.07
CA VAL A 38 3.58 -11.86 3.46
C VAL A 38 2.61 -13.00 3.75
N SER A 39 2.86 -13.74 4.83
CA SER A 39 1.99 -14.82 5.29
C SER A 39 1.18 -14.37 6.50
N TYR A 40 -0.13 -14.50 6.41
CA TYR A 40 -1.07 -14.26 7.51
C TYR A 40 -1.50 -15.62 8.07
N PRO A 41 -0.82 -16.14 9.11
CA PRO A 41 -1.10 -17.47 9.64
C PRO A 41 -2.54 -17.59 10.17
N GLU A 42 -3.08 -16.52 10.76
CA GLU A 42 -4.46 -16.45 11.26
C GLU A 42 -5.50 -16.67 10.15
N GLN A 43 -5.20 -16.22 8.94
CA GLN A 43 -6.10 -16.33 7.79
C GLN A 43 -5.71 -17.45 6.81
N LYS A 44 -4.60 -18.16 7.09
CA LYS A 44 -3.97 -19.15 6.18
C LYS A 44 -3.82 -18.61 4.74
N ARG A 45 -3.47 -17.32 4.62
CA ARG A 45 -3.36 -16.62 3.33
C ARG A 45 -1.99 -16.01 3.17
N GLU A 46 -1.50 -16.05 1.94
CA GLU A 46 -0.25 -15.43 1.54
C GLU A 46 -0.51 -14.38 0.46
N TYR A 47 0.13 -13.23 0.58
CA TYR A 47 0.03 -12.15 -0.39
C TYR A 47 1.40 -11.79 -0.93
N LYS A 48 1.44 -11.48 -2.22
CA LYS A 48 2.65 -11.00 -2.90
C LYS A 48 2.99 -9.59 -2.42
N LEU A 49 4.26 -9.38 -2.08
CA LEU A 49 4.84 -8.10 -1.73
C LEU A 49 5.68 -7.57 -2.88
N PHE A 50 5.58 -6.26 -3.09
CA PHE A 50 6.26 -5.52 -4.12
C PHE A 50 7.00 -4.35 -3.49
N ASP A 51 8.17 -4.04 -4.02
CA ASP A 51 8.98 -2.92 -3.57
C ASP A 51 8.44 -1.62 -4.13
N ILE A 52 8.16 -0.63 -3.27
CA ILE A 52 7.65 0.69 -3.67
C ILE A 52 8.63 1.45 -4.58
N ASN A 53 9.94 1.22 -4.44
CA ASN A 53 10.96 1.83 -5.31
C ASN A 53 10.87 1.29 -6.75
N ASN A 54 10.33 0.08 -6.91
CA ASN A 54 10.03 -0.56 -8.20
C ASN A 54 8.55 -0.40 -8.58
N THR A 55 7.98 0.77 -8.27
CA THR A 55 6.64 1.14 -8.71
C THR A 55 6.69 2.46 -9.46
N ARG A 56 5.74 2.61 -10.40
CA ARG A 56 5.51 3.88 -11.08
C ARG A 56 4.14 4.42 -10.70
N LYS A 57 4.02 5.75 -10.68
CA LYS A 57 2.70 6.39 -10.62
C LYS A 57 1.89 5.97 -11.83
N ARG A 58 0.67 5.50 -11.61
CA ARG A 58 -0.24 5.17 -12.70
C ARG A 58 -0.58 6.47 -13.42
N LYS A 59 -0.40 6.49 -14.74
CA LYS A 59 -0.82 7.62 -15.57
C LYS A 59 -2.34 7.73 -15.41
N GLN A 60 -2.81 8.82 -14.82
CA GLN A 60 -4.24 9.08 -14.73
C GLN A 60 -4.79 9.18 -16.14
N GLN A 61 -5.79 8.36 -16.46
CA GLN A 61 -6.54 8.55 -17.68
C GLN A 61 -7.23 9.91 -17.56
N LYS A 62 -6.73 10.90 -18.31
CA LYS A 62 -7.49 12.09 -18.67
C LYS A 62 -8.66 11.64 -19.55
N GLY A 63 -9.70 11.11 -18.91
CA GLY A 63 -10.93 10.67 -19.53
C GLY A 63 -12.09 11.28 -18.77
N PHE A 64 -12.48 12.48 -19.21
CA PHE A 64 -13.71 13.23 -18.90
C PHE A 64 -14.08 13.43 -17.42
N SER A 65 -13.91 14.68 -16.98
CA SER A 65 -14.38 15.21 -15.71
C SER A 65 -15.88 15.03 -15.51
N LEU A 66 -16.25 14.33 -14.44
CA LEU A 66 -17.36 14.75 -13.58
C LEU A 66 -16.95 14.48 -12.13
N GLY A 67 -16.25 15.46 -11.57
CA GLY A 67 -15.84 15.51 -10.15
C GLY A 67 -14.37 15.20 -9.93
N GLU A 68 -13.56 16.24 -9.73
CA GLU A 68 -12.23 16.14 -9.13
C GLU A 68 -12.34 15.48 -7.74
N LYS A 69 -12.17 14.16 -7.70
CA LYS A 69 -11.89 13.38 -6.49
C LYS A 69 -10.51 12.74 -6.59
N ASP A 70 -9.56 13.53 -7.06
CA ASP A 70 -8.17 13.28 -6.75
C ASP A 70 -7.99 13.48 -5.24
N LEU A 71 -7.84 12.37 -4.52
CA LEU A 71 -7.36 12.40 -3.13
C LEU A 71 -5.88 12.74 -3.19
N THR A 72 -5.60 14.03 -3.37
CA THR A 72 -4.26 14.62 -3.32
C THR A 72 -3.58 14.18 -2.02
N VAL A 73 -2.26 14.05 -2.04
CA VAL A 73 -1.45 13.65 -0.86
C VAL A 73 -1.83 14.46 0.40
N GLU A 74 -2.19 15.72 0.22
CA GLU A 74 -2.69 16.61 1.28
C GLU A 74 -3.94 16.08 1.98
N LYS A 75 -4.87 15.48 1.23
CA LYS A 75 -6.13 14.92 1.76
C LYS A 75 -5.88 13.64 2.55
N ILE A 76 -4.89 12.85 2.14
CA ILE A 76 -4.43 11.66 2.89
C ILE A 76 -3.72 12.08 4.19
N LEU A 77 -2.91 13.14 4.14
CA LEU A 77 -2.25 13.71 5.33
C LEU A 77 -3.29 14.31 6.30
N GLU A 78 -4.33 14.94 5.79
CA GLU A 78 -5.43 15.48 6.58
C GLU A 78 -6.26 14.38 7.24
N GLU A 79 -6.62 13.31 6.52
CA GLU A 79 -7.28 12.14 7.12
C GLU A 79 -6.41 11.51 8.20
N ARG A 80 -5.11 11.32 7.94
CA ARG A 80 -4.17 10.79 8.96
C ARG A 80 -4.12 11.66 10.21
N LYS A 81 -4.12 12.98 10.05
CA LYS A 81 -4.11 13.93 11.18
C LYS A 81 -5.42 13.82 11.97
N ARG A 82 -6.55 13.69 11.28
CA ARG A 82 -7.88 13.55 11.89
C ARG A 82 -8.03 12.24 12.64
N GLU A 83 -7.55 11.13 12.09
CA GLU A 83 -7.54 9.82 12.76
C GLU A 83 -6.69 9.84 14.04
N LEU A 84 -5.54 10.53 14.02
CA LEU A 84 -4.69 10.69 15.20
C LEU A 84 -5.35 11.56 16.27
N ASP A 85 -6.03 12.62 15.87
CA ASP A 85 -6.76 13.53 16.77
C ASP A 85 -7.95 12.84 17.46
N VAL A 86 -8.71 12.04 16.70
CA VAL A 86 -9.80 11.21 17.24
C VAL A 86 -9.27 10.17 18.23
N ARG A 87 -8.15 9.51 17.92
CA ARG A 87 -7.50 8.59 18.86
C ARG A 87 -7.02 9.27 20.13
N ARG A 88 -6.54 10.50 20.03
CA ARG A 88 -6.09 11.29 21.19
C ARG A 88 -7.27 11.69 22.08
N SER A 89 -8.42 11.97 21.48
CA SER A 89 -9.65 12.31 22.21
C SER A 89 -10.34 11.10 22.84
N GLN A 90 -10.15 9.88 22.33
CA GLN A 90 -10.69 8.65 22.92
C GLN A 90 -9.84 8.06 24.06
N LEU A 91 -8.59 8.52 24.19
CA LEU A 91 -7.67 8.15 25.28
C LEU A 91 -7.63 9.21 26.39
N GLY A 92 -8.54 10.19 26.34
CA GLY A 92 -8.81 11.15 27.41
C GLY A 92 -10.07 10.76 28.19
#